data_AF-A0A847K1M1-F1
#
_entry.id   AF-A0A847K1M1-F1
#
_cell.length_a   1.000
_cell.length_b   1.000
_cell.length_c   1.000
_cell.angle_alpha   90.00
_cell.angle_beta   90.00
_cell.angle_gamma   90.00
#
_symmetry.space_group_name_H-M   'P 1'
#
loop_
_entity.id
_entity.type
_entity.pdbx_description
1 polymer ?
#
loop_
_entity_poly.entity_id
_entity_poly.type
_entity_poly.pdbx_seq_one_letter_code
_entity_poly.pdbx_strand_id
1 'polypeptide(L)'
;MLNPVEVTGLGMFDYNGLSQDGHAVGIFDPGGSLVASATVFPSDPQTGYFRFTSLVSPVTLTPGNGYRIGGVTNDLFYAYGLTNPPTGFSVDPRLRYIQNRYINSLTLQNPLNVDPNVAYGWWGPNMLLRDPTGGDPVPEPAFLQLPVLAGLGGIAWWRRRQRA
;
A
#
# COMPACT_ATOMS: atom_id res chain seq x y z
N MET A 1 18.46 -3.89 -11.15
CA MET A 1 18.87 -4.09 -9.75
C MET A 1 17.79 -3.48 -8.87
N LEU A 2 17.49 -4.04 -7.70
CA LEU A 2 16.56 -3.42 -6.76
C LEU A 2 17.26 -2.22 -6.09
N ASN A 3 16.53 -1.14 -5.84
CA ASN A 3 17.03 0.08 -5.18
C ASN A 3 16.43 0.20 -3.77
N PRO A 4 17.05 0.96 -2.86
CA PRO A 4 16.45 1.24 -1.56
C PRO A 4 15.06 1.87 -1.72
N VAL A 5 14.15 1.50 -0.82
CA VAL A 5 12.80 2.07 -0.74
C VAL A 5 12.56 2.63 0.64
N GLU A 6 11.82 3.74 0.73
CA GLU A 6 11.42 4.32 2.00
C GLU A 6 10.00 3.86 2.34
N VAL A 7 9.83 3.30 3.54
CA VAL A 7 8.52 2.98 4.09
C VAL A 7 8.06 4.14 4.95
N THR A 8 6.92 4.72 4.62
CA THR A 8 6.36 5.88 5.32
C THR A 8 5.15 5.53 6.19
N GLY A 9 4.56 4.36 5.96
CA GLY A 9 3.39 3.89 6.71
C GLY A 9 3.21 2.38 6.59
N LEU A 10 2.46 1.82 7.53
CA LEU A 10 2.07 0.42 7.53
C LEU A 10 0.55 0.33 7.49
N GLY A 11 0.05 -0.73 6.88
CA GLY A 11 -1.38 -0.89 6.66
C GLY A 11 -1.89 -2.27 6.95
N MET A 12 -3.20 -2.34 7.14
CA MET A 12 -3.94 -3.56 7.39
C MET A 12 -5.13 -3.66 6.42
N PHE A 13 -5.35 -4.85 5.90
CA PHE A 13 -6.40 -5.15 4.94
C PHE A 13 -7.78 -4.93 5.57
N ASP A 14 -8.59 -4.12 4.90
CA ASP A 14 -9.95 -3.76 5.28
C ASP A 14 -10.89 -3.87 4.07
N TYR A 15 -11.53 -5.03 3.92
CA TYR A 15 -12.56 -5.25 2.92
C TYR A 15 -13.98 -5.16 3.50
N ASN A 16 -14.18 -5.63 4.74
CA ASN A 16 -15.48 -5.71 5.41
C ASN A 16 -15.52 -4.98 6.76
N GLY A 17 -14.53 -4.14 7.06
CA GLY A 17 -14.33 -3.51 8.36
C GLY A 17 -13.17 -4.14 9.14
N LEU A 18 -12.34 -3.30 9.75
CA LEU A 18 -11.41 -3.71 10.82
C LEU A 18 -12.12 -3.73 12.17
N SER A 19 -11.63 -4.60 13.07
CA SER A 19 -12.07 -4.61 14.47
C SER A 19 -11.59 -3.34 15.21
N GLN A 20 -12.33 -2.90 16.23
CA GLN A 20 -12.00 -1.65 16.94
C GLN A 20 -10.71 -1.70 17.75
N ASP A 21 -10.19 -2.88 18.06
CA ASP A 21 -9.06 -3.05 18.98
C ASP A 21 -7.70 -2.68 18.38
N GLY A 22 -7.67 -2.28 17.10
CA GLY A 22 -6.45 -1.96 16.39
C GLY A 22 -5.63 -3.20 16.04
N HIS A 23 -4.81 -3.07 15.00
CA HIS A 23 -4.07 -4.18 14.41
C HIS A 23 -2.60 -3.82 14.32
N ALA A 24 -1.76 -4.48 15.13
CA ALA A 24 -0.32 -4.27 15.08
C ALA A 24 0.26 -4.84 13.77
N VAL A 25 1.00 -4.02 13.03
CA VAL A 25 1.69 -4.39 11.80
C VAL A 25 3.17 -4.06 11.95
N GLY A 26 4.04 -4.94 11.44
CA GLY A 26 5.49 -4.72 11.52
C GLY A 26 6.26 -5.31 10.36
N ILE A 27 7.45 -4.75 10.18
CA ILE A 27 8.47 -5.21 9.22
C ILE A 27 9.61 -5.82 10.02
N PHE A 28 10.04 -7.01 9.61
CA PHE A 28 11.15 -7.74 10.19
C PHE A 28 12.26 -7.89 9.18
N ASP A 29 13.50 -7.75 9.64
CA ASP A 29 14.66 -8.10 8.85
C ASP A 29 14.77 -9.63 8.66
N PRO A 30 15.67 -10.10 7.77
CA PRO A 30 15.84 -11.54 7.55
C PRO A 30 16.28 -12.32 8.79
N GLY A 31 16.96 -11.66 9.74
CA GLY A 31 17.37 -12.22 11.04
C GLY A 31 16.24 -12.26 12.07
N GLY A 32 15.10 -11.61 11.78
CA GLY A 32 13.90 -11.59 12.60
C GLY A 32 13.82 -10.44 13.59
N SER A 33 14.71 -9.45 13.49
CA SER A 33 14.61 -8.24 14.30
C SER A 33 13.55 -7.30 13.74
N LEU A 34 12.80 -6.64 14.63
CA LEU A 34 11.78 -5.68 14.25
C LEU A 34 12.43 -4.39 13.74
N VAL A 35 12.11 -4.02 12.51
CA VAL A 35 12.64 -2.83 11.81
C VAL A 35 11.72 -1.64 11.98
N ALA A 36 10.41 -1.86 11.85
CA ALA A 36 9.38 -0.84 12.00
C ALA A 36 8.07 -1.49 12.45
N SER A 37 7.25 -0.76 13.19
CA SER A 37 5.89 -1.19 13.53
C SER A 37 4.94 -0.01 13.71
N ALA A 38 3.65 -0.25 13.48
CA ALA A 38 2.56 0.67 13.77
C ALA A 38 1.31 -0.12 14.16
N THR A 39 0.37 0.54 14.83
CA THR A 39 -0.96 -0.03 15.10
C THR A 39 -1.97 0.65 14.17
N VAL A 40 -2.64 -0.14 13.35
CA VAL A 40 -3.65 0.31 12.40
C VAL A 40 -5.03 0.23 13.01
N PHE A 41 -5.77 1.35 13.02
CA PHE A 41 -7.11 1.47 13.57
C PHE A 41 -8.18 1.55 12.47
N PRO A 42 -9.45 1.20 12.76
CA PRO A 42 -10.54 1.40 11.79
C PRO A 42 -10.78 2.86 11.41
N SER A 43 -10.31 3.82 12.21
CA SER A 43 -10.38 5.24 11.90
C SER A 43 -9.31 5.71 10.91
N ASP A 44 -8.30 4.88 10.64
CA ASP A 44 -7.18 5.29 9.80
C ASP A 44 -7.60 5.45 8.33
N PRO A 45 -6.92 6.34 7.56
CA PRO A 45 -7.21 6.57 6.16
C PRO A 45 -7.16 5.27 5.34
N GLN A 46 -8.19 5.07 4.52
CA GLN A 46 -8.29 3.91 3.64
C GLN A 46 -7.86 4.26 2.21
N THR A 47 -6.94 3.47 1.65
CA THR A 47 -6.53 3.53 0.24
C THR A 47 -6.71 2.14 -0.37
N GLY A 48 -7.62 2.02 -1.34
CA GLY A 48 -8.04 0.72 -1.86
C GLY A 48 -8.65 -0.15 -0.76
N TYR A 49 -8.14 -1.37 -0.60
CA TYR A 49 -8.59 -2.33 0.43
C TYR A 49 -7.73 -2.31 1.71
N PHE A 50 -6.99 -1.24 1.98
CA PHE A 50 -6.11 -1.18 3.14
C PHE A 50 -6.30 0.14 3.89
N ARG A 51 -6.32 0.05 5.22
CA ARG A 51 -6.13 1.22 6.10
C ARG A 51 -4.66 1.38 6.43
N PHE A 52 -4.20 2.62 6.53
CA PHE A 52 -2.79 2.92 6.76
C PHE A 52 -2.58 3.90 7.91
N THR A 53 -1.62 3.56 8.76
CA THR A 53 -1.06 4.47 9.77
C THR A 53 0.32 4.90 9.32
N SER A 54 0.57 6.21 9.35
CA SER A 54 1.92 6.74 9.10
C SER A 54 2.88 6.31 10.20
N LEU A 55 4.11 5.98 9.83
CA LEU A 55 5.19 5.80 10.78
C LEU A 55 5.60 7.15 11.37
N VAL A 56 5.96 7.17 12.66
CA VAL A 56 6.50 8.37 13.32
C VAL A 56 7.79 8.85 12.64
N SER A 57 8.58 7.91 12.11
CA SER A 57 9.76 8.19 11.31
C SER A 57 9.83 7.19 10.15
N PRO A 58 9.97 7.64 8.90
CA PRO A 58 10.14 6.75 7.76
C PRO A 58 11.36 5.84 7.92
N VAL A 59 11.30 4.64 7.35
CA VAL A 59 12.38 3.66 7.42
C VAL A 59 12.83 3.27 6.02
N THR A 60 14.13 3.36 5.77
CA THR A 60 14.73 2.91 4.51
C THR A 60 15.02 1.42 4.55
N LEU A 61 14.41 0.68 3.63
CA LEU A 61 14.72 -0.73 3.38
C LEU A 61 15.77 -0.81 2.27
N THR A 62 16.93 -1.37 2.60
CA THR A 62 17.98 -1.58 1.60
C THR A 62 17.70 -2.85 0.79
N PRO A 63 18.07 -2.91 -0.50
CA PRO A 63 17.96 -4.14 -1.27
C PRO A 63 18.71 -5.28 -0.59
N GLY A 64 18.07 -6.42 -0.35
CA GLY A 64 18.69 -7.49 0.43
C GLY A 64 17.85 -8.76 0.61
N ASN A 65 18.17 -9.52 1.65
CA ASN A 65 17.80 -10.94 1.85
C ASN A 65 16.33 -11.21 2.26
N GLY A 66 15.40 -10.37 1.84
CA GLY A 66 13.96 -10.61 2.00
C GLY A 66 13.43 -10.20 3.38
N TYR A 67 13.04 -8.94 3.49
CA TYR A 67 12.22 -8.47 4.62
C TYR A 67 10.90 -9.23 4.67
N ARG A 68 10.34 -9.35 5.88
CA ARG A 68 9.05 -9.97 6.11
C ARG A 68 8.12 -8.92 6.69
N ILE A 69 6.89 -8.91 6.23
CA ILE A 69 5.84 -8.08 6.80
C ILE A 69 4.81 -8.98 7.48
N GLY A 70 4.44 -8.63 8.71
CA GLY A 70 3.49 -9.37 9.54
C GLY A 70 2.45 -8.43 10.13
N GLY A 71 1.23 -8.92 10.33
CA GLY A 71 0.14 -8.18 10.94
C GLY A 71 -0.65 -9.08 11.88
N VAL A 72 -1.07 -8.53 13.03
CA VAL A 72 -1.93 -9.23 13.99
C VAL A 72 -3.36 -9.12 13.49
N THR A 73 -3.89 -10.24 13.02
CA THR A 73 -5.22 -10.28 12.42
C THR A 73 -6.34 -10.43 13.45
N ASN A 74 -6.02 -10.80 14.70
CA ASN A 74 -7.02 -11.19 15.71
C ASN A 74 -7.99 -12.23 15.13
N ASP A 75 -9.30 -11.99 15.27
CA ASP A 75 -10.36 -12.85 14.74
C ASP A 75 -10.62 -12.64 13.23
N LEU A 76 -9.89 -11.73 12.58
CA LEU A 76 -10.03 -11.49 11.15
C LEU A 76 -9.26 -12.55 10.36
N PHE A 77 -9.97 -13.51 9.79
CA PHE A 77 -9.38 -14.53 8.93
C PHE A 77 -9.47 -14.12 7.46
N TYR A 78 -8.57 -13.24 7.02
CA TYR A 78 -8.44 -12.85 5.61
C TYR A 78 -7.53 -13.80 4.81
N ALA A 79 -7.65 -15.12 5.04
CA ALA A 79 -7.21 -16.08 4.04
C ALA A 79 -8.25 -16.09 2.91
N TYR A 80 -8.03 -15.29 1.88
CA TYR A 80 -8.66 -15.59 0.59
C TYR A 80 -8.05 -16.91 0.11
N GLY A 81 -8.73 -18.00 0.46
CA GLY A 81 -8.43 -19.35 0.01
C GLY A 81 -8.48 -19.44 -1.51
N LEU A 82 -7.78 -20.43 -2.03
CA LEU A 82 -7.47 -20.76 -3.42
C LEU A 82 -8.58 -20.55 -4.48
N THR A 83 -9.85 -20.38 -4.10
CA THR A 83 -10.99 -20.32 -5.03
C THR A 83 -11.36 -18.91 -5.50
N ASN A 84 -10.88 -17.85 -4.85
CA ASN A 84 -11.09 -16.46 -5.28
C ASN A 84 -9.97 -15.54 -4.75
N PRO A 85 -8.73 -15.63 -5.27
CA PRO A 85 -7.76 -14.58 -5.00
C PRO A 85 -8.38 -13.23 -5.43
N PRO A 86 -8.20 -12.13 -4.69
CA PRO A 86 -8.60 -10.82 -5.19
C PRO A 86 -7.95 -10.63 -6.57
N THR A 87 -8.78 -10.47 -7.60
CA THR A 87 -8.29 -10.15 -8.94
C THR A 87 -7.48 -8.87 -8.85
N GLY A 88 -6.23 -8.88 -9.34
CA GLY A 88 -5.37 -7.70 -9.31
C GLY A 88 -4.35 -7.65 -8.19
N PHE A 89 -3.92 -8.80 -7.63
CA PHE A 89 -2.65 -8.80 -6.88
C PHE A 89 -1.55 -8.23 -7.77
N SER A 90 -0.96 -7.16 -7.26
CA SER A 90 0.21 -6.52 -7.85
C SER A 90 1.14 -6.15 -6.72
N VAL A 91 2.42 -6.16 -7.03
CA VAL A 91 3.47 -5.74 -6.12
C VAL A 91 4.10 -4.53 -6.77
N ASP A 92 4.39 -3.51 -5.97
CA ASP A 92 5.15 -2.36 -6.45
C ASP A 92 6.41 -2.87 -7.19
N PRO A 93 6.70 -2.40 -8.42
CA PRO A 93 7.82 -2.91 -9.21
C PRO A 93 9.20 -2.69 -8.57
N ARG A 94 9.29 -1.82 -7.54
CA ARG A 94 10.49 -1.64 -6.71
C ARG A 94 10.70 -2.79 -5.73
N LEU A 95 9.71 -3.65 -5.53
CA LEU A 95 9.76 -4.82 -4.66
C LEU A 95 9.74 -6.11 -5.47
N ARG A 96 10.36 -7.15 -4.90
CA ARG A 96 10.20 -8.54 -5.37
C ARG A 96 9.53 -9.35 -4.28
N TYR A 97 8.28 -9.75 -4.52
CA TYR A 97 7.63 -10.74 -3.67
C TYR A 97 8.33 -12.10 -3.80
N ILE A 98 8.65 -12.72 -2.67
CA ILE A 98 9.35 -14.00 -2.63
C ILE A 98 8.37 -15.13 -2.36
N GLN A 99 7.64 -15.05 -1.25
CA GLN A 99 6.69 -16.08 -0.82
C GLN A 99 5.88 -15.58 0.39
N ASN A 100 4.81 -16.32 0.71
CA ASN A 100 4.00 -16.04 1.88
C ASN A 100 4.72 -16.43 3.18
N ARG A 101 4.31 -15.80 4.28
CA ARG A 101 4.72 -16.15 5.64
C ARG A 101 3.55 -15.97 6.61
N TYR A 102 3.49 -16.80 7.65
CA TYR A 102 2.55 -16.67 8.76
C TYR A 102 3.13 -17.18 10.08
N ILE A 103 2.46 -16.86 11.19
CA ILE A 103 2.66 -17.47 12.50
C ILE A 103 1.37 -17.34 13.31
N ASN A 104 1.04 -18.34 14.14
CA ASN A 104 -0.11 -18.28 15.04
C ASN A 104 0.30 -17.55 16.32
N SER A 105 -0.13 -16.30 16.48
CA SER A 105 0.19 -15.47 17.64
C SER A 105 -0.90 -14.43 17.87
N LEU A 106 -1.16 -14.12 19.15
CA LEU A 106 -2.04 -13.01 19.56
C LEU A 106 -1.30 -11.66 19.57
N THR A 107 0.02 -11.67 19.44
CA THR A 107 0.87 -10.48 19.41
C THR A 107 1.72 -10.47 18.15
N LEU A 108 2.21 -9.28 17.78
CA LEU A 108 3.03 -9.11 16.59
C LEU A 108 4.34 -9.89 16.73
N GLN A 109 4.59 -10.80 15.79
CA GLN A 109 5.79 -11.62 15.74
C GLN A 109 6.29 -11.76 14.30
N ASN A 110 7.58 -12.07 14.17
CA ASN A 110 8.20 -12.39 12.90
C ASN A 110 7.50 -13.64 12.29
N PRO A 111 6.88 -13.55 11.11
CA PRO A 111 6.19 -14.69 10.53
C PRO A 111 7.21 -15.67 9.92
N LEU A 112 7.30 -16.88 10.48
CA LEU A 112 8.34 -17.86 10.14
C LEU A 112 7.84 -19.00 9.24
N ASN A 113 6.56 -19.36 9.33
CA ASN A 113 5.99 -20.52 8.65
C ASN A 113 5.57 -20.15 7.23
N VAL A 114 5.67 -21.12 6.31
CA VAL A 114 5.16 -21.00 4.94
C VAL A 114 3.86 -21.76 4.87
N ASP A 115 2.84 -21.18 4.25
CA ASP A 115 1.61 -21.89 3.90
C ASP A 115 1.68 -22.32 2.43
N PRO A 116 1.93 -23.61 2.12
CA PRO A 116 2.02 -24.08 0.74
C PRO A 116 0.66 -24.06 0.03
N ASN A 117 -0.44 -23.94 0.77
CA ASN A 117 -1.80 -23.95 0.22
C ASN A 117 -2.32 -22.55 -0.07
N VAL A 118 -1.51 -21.50 0.11
CA VAL A 118 -1.91 -20.10 -0.11
C VAL A 118 -0.91 -19.43 -1.05
N ALA A 119 -1.33 -19.08 -2.27
CA ALA A 119 -0.39 -18.63 -3.32
C ALA A 119 0.33 -17.30 -2.99
N TYR A 120 -0.39 -16.33 -2.42
CA TYR A 120 0.12 -14.95 -2.21
C TYR A 120 0.25 -14.54 -0.74
N GLY A 121 -0.53 -15.16 0.15
CA GLY A 121 -0.41 -15.05 1.59
C GLY A 121 -1.74 -14.91 2.31
N TRP A 122 -1.66 -14.94 3.63
CA TRP A 122 -2.74 -14.51 4.51
C TRP A 122 -2.81 -12.99 4.37
N TRP A 123 -3.85 -12.49 3.71
CA TRP A 123 -3.96 -11.06 3.45
C TRP A 123 -4.13 -10.34 4.79
N GLY A 124 -3.43 -9.23 4.96
CA GLY A 124 -3.40 -8.54 6.24
C GLY A 124 -2.50 -7.33 6.13
N PRO A 125 -1.19 -7.49 6.39
CA PRO A 125 -0.30 -6.35 6.44
C PRO A 125 0.09 -5.81 5.05
N ASN A 126 0.32 -4.50 4.96
CA ASN A 126 0.80 -3.78 3.78
C ASN A 126 1.72 -2.61 4.20
N MET A 127 2.38 -1.96 3.23
CA MET A 127 3.28 -0.83 3.45
C MET A 127 3.08 0.27 2.42
N LEU A 128 3.18 1.52 2.86
CA LEU A 128 3.27 2.67 1.97
C LEU A 128 4.73 2.91 1.63
N LEU A 129 5.01 2.91 0.33
CA LEU A 129 6.35 3.14 -0.20
C LEU A 129 6.44 4.54 -0.79
N ARG A 130 7.58 5.17 -0.54
CA ARG A 130 8.03 6.36 -1.22
C ARG A 130 9.44 6.12 -1.77
N ASP A 131 9.76 6.76 -2.89
CA ASP A 131 11.15 6.85 -3.32
C ASP A 131 11.94 7.69 -2.28
N PRO A 132 13.01 7.16 -1.65
CA PRO A 132 13.80 7.90 -0.67
C PRO A 132 14.43 9.18 -1.23
N THR A 133 14.54 9.31 -2.56
CA THR A 133 15.00 10.53 -3.23
C THR A 133 13.89 11.54 -3.53
N GLY A 134 12.64 11.21 -3.15
CA GLY A 134 11.47 12.07 -3.32
C GLY A 134 10.78 11.97 -4.69
N GLY A 135 11.12 10.97 -5.50
CA GLY A 135 10.67 10.78 -6.88
C GLY A 135 9.30 10.11 -7.10
N ASP A 136 8.42 10.02 -6.10
CA ASP A 136 7.06 9.52 -6.38
C ASP A 136 6.38 10.47 -7.37
N PRO A 137 5.76 9.97 -8.46
CA PRO A 137 5.07 10.82 -9.41
C PRO A 137 3.92 11.50 -8.68
N VAL A 138 4.10 12.77 -8.33
CA VAL A 138 3.00 13.63 -7.90
C VAL A 138 2.03 13.69 -9.07
N PRO A 139 0.75 13.27 -8.92
CA PRO A 139 -0.23 13.48 -9.95
C PRO A 139 -0.25 14.98 -10.25
N GLU A 140 0.18 15.36 -11.46
CA GLU A 140 0.08 16.76 -11.87
C GLU A 140 -1.40 17.13 -11.73
N PRO A 141 -1.75 18.16 -10.93
CA PRO A 141 -3.14 18.57 -10.82
C PRO A 141 -3.62 18.85 -12.23
N ALA A 142 -4.74 18.25 -12.63
CA ALA A 142 -5.36 18.35 -13.96
C ALA A 142 -5.78 19.79 -14.37
N PHE A 143 -5.24 20.81 -13.70
CA PHE A 143 -5.59 22.21 -13.82
C PHE A 143 -5.10 22.88 -15.10
N LEU A 144 -4.25 22.24 -15.91
CA LEU A 144 -3.69 22.84 -17.13
C LEU A 144 -4.44 22.52 -18.44
N GLN A 145 -5.53 21.76 -18.43
CA GLN A 145 -6.29 21.47 -19.67
C GLN A 145 -7.37 22.51 -20.03
N LEU A 146 -7.62 23.53 -19.18
CA LEU A 146 -8.79 24.38 -19.29
C LEU A 146 -8.71 25.73 -20.05
N PRO A 147 -7.59 26.22 -20.62
CA PRO A 147 -7.67 27.40 -21.50
C PRO A 147 -8.00 27.08 -22.97
N VAL A 148 -7.76 25.86 -23.46
CA VAL A 148 -7.84 25.57 -24.91
C VAL A 148 -9.29 25.49 -25.42
N LEU A 149 -10.25 25.08 -24.58
CA LEU A 149 -11.66 25.01 -24.97
C LEU A 149 -12.39 26.36 -24.89
N ALA A 150 -11.92 27.31 -24.07
CA ALA A 150 -12.50 28.65 -24.00
C ALA A 150 -12.04 29.55 -25.18
N GLY A 151 -10.84 29.31 -25.72
CA GLY A 151 -10.27 30.11 -26.82
C GLY A 151 -10.94 29.89 -28.18
N LEU A 152 -11.40 28.68 -28.48
CA LEU A 152 -11.98 28.36 -29.80
C LEU A 152 -13.46 28.79 -29.94
N GLY A 153 -14.22 28.83 -28.84
CA GLY A 153 -15.61 29.32 -28.85
C GLY A 153 -15.73 30.84 -29.02
N GLY A 154 -14.80 31.62 -28.43
CA GLY A 154 -14.82 33.08 -28.49
C GLY A 154 -14.52 33.66 -29.88
N ILE A 155 -13.62 33.02 -30.64
CA ILE A 155 -13.21 33.49 -31.98
C ILE A 155 -14.34 33.27 -33.02
N ALA A 156 -15.14 32.22 -32.88
CA ALA A 156 -16.26 31.96 -33.78
C ALA A 156 -17.43 32.94 -33.59
N TRP A 157 -17.67 33.40 -32.35
CA TRP A 157 -18.74 34.36 -32.05
C TRP A 157 -18.39 35.78 -32.49
N TRP A 158 -17.12 36.20 -32.34
CA TRP A 158 -16.70 37.55 -32.74
C TRP A 158 -16.77 37.79 -34.26
N ARG A 159 -16.48 36.77 -35.07
CA ARG A 159 -16.59 36.86 -36.54
C ARG A 159 -18.03 36.99 -37.06
N ARG A 160 -19.03 36.52 -36.31
CA ARG A 160 -20.45 36.66 -36.71
C ARG A 160 -21.01 38.06 -36.52
N ARG A 161 -20.43 38.86 -35.62
CA ARG A 161 -20.89 40.25 -35.35
C ARG A 161 -20.37 41.30 -36.32
N GLN A 162 -19.36 41.00 -37.14
CA GLN A 162 -18.80 41.95 -38.12
C GLN A 162 -19.39 41.82 -39.54
N ARG A 163 -20.43 40.99 -39.72
CA ARG A 163 -21.11 40.79 -41.01
C ARG A 163 -22.62 41.08 -40.97
N ALA A 164 -23.09 41.82 -39.97
CA ALA A 164 -24.46 42.33 -39.88
C ALA A 164 -24.43 43.85 -39.88
#